data_AF-A0A220W713-F1
#
_entry.id   AF-A0A220W713-F1
#
_cell.length_a   1.000
_cell.length_b   1.000
_cell.length_c   1.000
_cell.angle_alpha   90.00
_cell.angle_beta   90.00
_cell.angle_gamma   90.00
#
_symmetry.space_group_name_H-M   'P 1'
#
loop_
_entity.id
_entity.type
_entity.pdbx_description
1 polymer ?
#
loop_
_entity_poly.entity_id
_entity_poly.type
_entity_poly.pdbx_seq_one_letter_code
_entity_poly.pdbx_strand_id
1 'polypeptide(L)'
;MPVRNRHQIQLFLIAIFSIFGLAACDAQKAQAPSDELITETKSIEVYPHAKSVRLFIEDRPLNDDGFFGMGNVDGVELTSEQRMMFEKAIFRQIIVQRPESGEGAYEEACFIPHHFFRYFNELGEMVGEIEICFCCDGGLASPALIEPADDQWVEYDIATIKKLVQSMDLPTDVNCNE
;
A
#
# COMPACT_ATOMS: atom_id res chain seq x y z
N MET A 1 57.42 -6.23 -12.97
CA MET A 1 57.00 -6.94 -14.19
C MET A 1 55.72 -6.29 -14.70
N PRO A 2 55.72 -5.55 -15.83
CA PRO A 2 54.52 -4.96 -16.38
C PRO A 2 54.04 -5.76 -17.60
N VAL A 3 52.81 -6.28 -17.57
CA VAL A 3 52.17 -6.83 -18.77
C VAL A 3 50.98 -5.94 -19.11
N ARG A 4 51.22 -5.02 -20.04
CA ARG A 4 50.22 -4.40 -20.92
C ARG A 4 49.41 -5.52 -21.58
N ASN A 5 48.09 -5.41 -21.58
CA ASN A 5 47.29 -6.09 -22.59
C ASN A 5 46.40 -5.11 -23.36
N ARG A 6 46.46 -5.31 -24.66
CA ARG A 6 46.02 -4.44 -25.76
C ARG A 6 44.67 -4.92 -26.27
N HIS A 7 43.90 -3.96 -26.79
CA HIS A 7 43.02 -4.03 -27.96
C HIS A 7 42.16 -5.28 -28.16
N GLN A 8 40.84 -5.09 -28.31
CA GLN A 8 40.21 -5.37 -29.61
C GLN A 8 39.01 -4.43 -29.85
N ILE A 9 39.15 -3.69 -30.93
CA ILE A 9 38.12 -2.93 -31.63
C ILE A 9 37.47 -3.94 -32.57
N GLN A 10 36.15 -4.17 -32.45
CA GLN A 10 35.38 -4.85 -33.50
C GLN A 10 34.45 -3.86 -34.17
N LEU A 11 34.85 -3.50 -35.39
CA LEU A 11 34.10 -2.77 -36.39
C LEU A 11 33.21 -3.73 -37.20
N PHE A 12 32.17 -3.14 -37.78
CA PHE A 12 31.37 -3.57 -38.94
C PHE A 12 30.37 -4.72 -38.76
N LEU A 13 29.09 -4.38 -38.92
CA LEU A 13 28.33 -4.76 -40.12
C LEU A 13 27.05 -3.91 -40.21
N ILE A 14 27.07 -2.93 -41.11
CA ILE A 14 25.89 -2.20 -41.58
C ILE A 14 25.24 -3.08 -42.65
N ALA A 15 24.11 -3.69 -42.35
CA ALA A 15 23.26 -4.34 -43.33
C ALA A 15 22.13 -3.37 -43.73
N ILE A 16 22.26 -2.79 -44.92
CA ILE A 16 21.19 -2.06 -45.61
C ILE A 16 20.29 -3.12 -46.25
N PHE A 17 19.06 -3.24 -45.77
CA PHE A 17 18.00 -3.97 -46.48
C PHE A 17 16.92 -2.98 -46.91
N SER A 18 16.79 -2.86 -48.23
CA SER A 18 15.84 -2.00 -48.91
C SER A 18 14.50 -2.72 -49.09
N ILE A 19 13.44 -1.90 -49.14
CA ILE A 19 12.13 -2.12 -49.81
C ILE A 19 11.13 -3.01 -49.05
N PHE A 20 10.01 -2.42 -48.62
CA PHE A 20 8.69 -2.63 -49.23
C PHE A 20 7.68 -1.65 -48.63
N GLY A 21 7.13 -0.79 -49.47
CA GLY A 21 5.95 0.00 -49.12
C GLY A 21 4.74 -0.92 -49.02
N LEU A 22 4.12 -0.93 -47.84
CA LEU A 22 2.73 -1.32 -47.66
C LEU A 22 2.10 -0.18 -46.87
N ALA A 23 1.27 0.60 -47.57
CA ALA A 23 0.23 1.40 -46.95
C ALA A 23 -0.72 0.43 -46.25
N ALA A 24 -0.39 0.07 -45.00
CA ALA A 24 -1.35 -0.50 -44.10
C ALA A 24 -2.32 0.63 -43.76
N CYS A 25 -3.57 0.49 -44.23
CA CYS A 25 -4.67 1.11 -43.52
C CYS A 25 -4.58 0.59 -42.08
N ASP A 26 -4.18 1.47 -41.17
CA ASP A 26 -4.39 1.29 -39.74
C ASP A 26 -5.91 1.20 -39.54
N ALA A 27 -6.43 -0.02 -39.68
CA ALA A 27 -7.68 -0.37 -39.05
C ALA A 27 -7.39 -0.29 -37.55
N GLN A 28 -7.65 0.88 -36.96
CA GLN A 28 -7.84 1.03 -35.52
C GLN A 28 -8.92 0.02 -35.13
N LYS A 29 -8.47 -1.17 -34.75
CA LYS A 29 -9.28 -2.18 -34.09
C LYS A 29 -9.82 -1.45 -32.87
N ALA A 30 -11.11 -1.13 -32.87
CA ALA A 30 -11.79 -0.60 -31.70
C ALA A 30 -11.41 -1.53 -30.54
N GLN A 31 -10.61 -1.02 -29.62
CA GLN A 31 -10.20 -1.77 -28.44
C GLN A 31 -11.51 -2.06 -27.71
N ALA A 32 -11.84 -3.34 -27.58
CA ALA A 32 -13.02 -3.74 -26.83
C ALA A 32 -12.95 -3.07 -25.45
N PRO A 33 -14.06 -2.52 -24.94
CA PRO A 33 -14.05 -1.90 -23.62
C PRO A 33 -13.44 -2.91 -22.64
N SER A 34 -12.41 -2.49 -21.91
CA SER A 34 -11.82 -3.31 -20.87
C SER A 34 -12.90 -3.56 -19.83
N ASP A 35 -13.14 -4.83 -19.51
CA ASP A 35 -14.09 -5.27 -18.49
C ASP A 35 -13.51 -5.02 -17.07
N GLU A 36 -12.83 -3.88 -16.90
CA GLU A 36 -12.08 -3.49 -15.71
C GLU A 36 -12.87 -2.45 -14.93
N LEU A 37 -12.86 -2.58 -13.61
CA LEU A 37 -13.40 -1.59 -12.70
C LEU A 37 -12.61 -0.29 -12.86
N ILE A 38 -13.26 0.80 -13.27
CA ILE A 38 -12.61 2.12 -13.31
C ILE A 38 -12.86 2.80 -11.98
N THR A 39 -11.79 3.24 -11.33
CA THR A 39 -11.85 3.99 -10.07
C THR A 39 -11.21 5.37 -10.18
N GLU A 40 -11.69 6.28 -9.34
CA GLU A 40 -11.05 7.56 -9.03
C GLU A 40 -10.45 7.49 -7.62
N THR A 41 -9.20 7.93 -7.48
CA THR A 41 -8.52 8.04 -6.19
C THR A 41 -8.68 9.45 -5.61
N LYS A 42 -9.13 9.55 -4.36
CA LYS A 42 -9.22 10.81 -3.61
C LYS A 42 -8.50 10.72 -2.27
N SER A 43 -7.81 11.80 -1.91
CA SER A 43 -7.28 11.97 -0.57
C SER A 43 -8.41 12.06 0.45
N ILE A 44 -8.15 11.56 1.66
CA ILE A 44 -9.05 11.65 2.82
C ILE A 44 -8.35 12.37 3.97
N GLU A 45 -9.12 13.00 4.85
CA GLU A 45 -8.61 13.52 6.11
C GLU A 45 -8.63 12.41 7.16
N VAL A 46 -7.46 12.04 7.68
CA VAL A 46 -7.33 10.99 8.70
C VAL A 46 -7.38 11.62 10.08
N TYR A 47 -8.49 11.40 10.81
CA TYR A 47 -8.73 11.87 12.18
C TYR A 47 -8.21 13.30 12.45
N PRO A 48 -8.81 14.34 11.83
CA PRO A 48 -8.25 15.70 11.78
C PRO A 48 -8.07 16.38 13.16
N HIS A 49 -8.72 15.87 14.21
CA HIS A 49 -8.60 16.38 15.58
C HIS A 49 -7.46 15.74 16.39
N ALA A 50 -6.73 14.79 15.81
CA ALA A 50 -5.61 14.14 16.47
C ALA A 50 -4.37 15.04 16.51
N LYS A 51 -3.78 15.17 17.69
CA LYS A 51 -2.52 15.87 17.93
C LYS A 51 -1.31 15.02 17.60
N SER A 52 -1.35 13.73 17.94
CA SER A 52 -0.24 12.79 17.71
C SER A 52 -0.76 11.44 17.22
N VAL A 53 0.16 10.65 16.64
CA VAL A 53 -0.07 9.29 16.19
C VAL A 53 1.02 8.41 16.76
N ARG A 54 0.66 7.26 17.31
CA ARG A 54 1.63 6.29 17.81
C ARG A 54 1.39 4.94 17.17
N LEU A 55 2.47 4.29 16.76
CA LEU A 55 2.47 2.92 16.27
C LEU A 55 2.67 1.94 17.43
N PHE A 56 1.77 0.99 17.55
CA PHE A 56 1.88 -0.16 18.43
C PHE A 56 2.03 -1.42 17.58
N ILE A 57 2.88 -2.34 18.02
CA ILE A 57 3.11 -3.61 17.35
C ILE A 57 2.90 -4.75 18.35
N GLU A 58 2.01 -5.67 17.99
CA GLU A 58 1.80 -6.91 18.74
C GLU A 58 2.81 -7.97 18.28
N ASP A 59 4.02 -7.89 18.80
CA ASP A 59 5.16 -8.76 18.41
C ASP A 59 5.53 -9.82 19.45
N ARG A 60 4.81 -9.88 20.58
CA ARG A 60 5.09 -10.87 21.64
C ARG A 60 4.08 -12.01 21.60
N PRO A 61 4.52 -13.26 21.86
CA PRO A 61 3.61 -14.40 21.97
C PRO A 61 2.56 -14.16 23.05
N LEU A 62 1.45 -14.88 22.95
CA LEU A 62 0.41 -14.93 23.97
C LEU A 62 1.04 -15.10 25.35
N ASN A 63 0.74 -14.19 26.26
CA ASN A 63 1.06 -14.33 27.67
C ASN A 63 0.16 -15.40 28.33
N ASP A 64 0.42 -15.74 29.60
CA ASP A 64 -0.33 -16.77 30.33
C ASP A 64 -1.84 -16.44 30.48
N ASP A 65 -2.22 -15.19 30.26
CA ASP A 65 -3.59 -14.66 30.23
C ASP A 65 -4.26 -14.68 28.84
N GLY A 66 -3.57 -15.17 27.81
CA GLY A 66 -4.14 -15.36 26.47
C GLY A 66 -4.23 -14.09 25.63
N PHE A 67 -3.43 -13.07 25.93
CA PHE A 67 -3.30 -11.83 25.16
C PHE A 67 -1.91 -11.72 24.53
N PHE A 68 -1.84 -11.24 23.28
CA PHE A 68 -0.56 -10.89 22.68
C PHE A 68 0.01 -9.68 23.44
N GLY A 69 1.26 -9.78 23.88
CA GLY A 69 1.92 -8.66 24.52
C GLY A 69 2.30 -7.59 23.49
N MET A 70 2.01 -6.32 23.77
CA MET A 70 2.58 -5.24 22.95
C MET A 70 4.09 -5.13 23.23
N GLY A 71 4.90 -5.06 22.17
CA GLY A 71 6.36 -4.93 22.25
C GLY A 71 6.78 -3.70 23.04
N ASN A 72 6.08 -2.59 22.78
CA ASN A 72 6.20 -1.31 23.47
C ASN A 72 4.80 -0.82 23.89
N VAL A 73 4.55 -0.77 25.20
CA VAL A 73 3.25 -0.39 25.78
C VAL A 73 2.89 1.08 25.56
N ASP A 74 3.89 1.94 25.32
CA ASP A 74 3.68 3.36 25.07
C ASP A 74 3.51 3.67 23.57
N GLY A 75 3.84 2.70 22.72
CA GLY A 75 3.93 2.87 21.27
C GLY A 75 5.14 3.72 20.85
N VAL A 76 5.37 3.81 19.54
CA VAL A 76 6.36 4.70 18.94
C VAL A 76 5.63 5.90 18.35
N GLU A 77 5.85 7.08 18.90
CA GLU A 77 5.25 8.32 18.37
C GLU A 77 5.86 8.68 17.02
N LEU A 78 5.00 8.87 16.02
CA LEU A 78 5.40 9.27 14.68
C LEU A 78 5.80 10.75 14.69
N THR A 79 6.89 11.08 14.01
CA THR A 79 7.20 12.47 13.67
C THR A 79 6.15 13.03 12.71
N SER A 80 6.05 14.36 12.59
CA SER A 80 5.12 14.99 11.64
C SER A 80 5.34 14.52 10.20
N GLU A 81 6.59 14.25 9.80
CA GLU A 81 6.92 13.76 8.46
C GLU A 81 6.45 12.32 8.27
N GLN A 82 6.68 11.45 9.26
CA GLN A 82 6.22 10.06 9.25
C GLN A 82 4.68 9.98 9.24
N ARG A 83 3.99 10.80 10.05
CA ARG A 83 2.54 10.92 10.03
C ARG A 83 2.02 11.33 8.66
N MET A 84 2.62 12.35 8.05
CA MET A 84 2.23 12.79 6.71
C MET A 84 2.45 11.69 5.65
N MET A 85 3.57 10.95 5.73
CA MET A 85 3.82 9.82 4.83
C MET A 85 2.79 8.71 5.01
N PHE A 86 2.45 8.38 6.26
CA PHE A 86 1.43 7.39 6.59
C PHE A 86 0.05 7.80 6.07
N GLU A 87 -0.41 9.00 6.40
CA GLU A 87 -1.74 9.48 6.00
C GLU A 87 -1.88 9.62 4.48
N LYS A 88 -0.81 9.98 3.76
CA LYS A 88 -0.80 10.02 2.30
C LYS A 88 -0.92 8.64 1.65
N ALA A 89 -0.54 7.58 2.36
CA ALA A 89 -0.70 6.20 1.91
C ALA A 89 -2.12 5.67 2.12
N ILE A 90 -3.05 6.49 2.65
CA ILE A 90 -4.44 6.13 2.86
C ILE A 90 -5.30 7.02 1.98
N PHE A 91 -6.13 6.42 1.15
CA PHE A 91 -6.95 7.16 0.20
C PHE A 91 -8.27 6.46 -0.04
N ARG A 92 -9.25 7.22 -0.50
CA ARG A 92 -10.54 6.72 -0.93
C ARG A 92 -10.47 6.32 -2.39
N GLN A 93 -10.92 5.10 -2.70
CA GLN A 93 -11.24 4.68 -4.05
C GLN A 93 -12.75 4.87 -4.28
N ILE A 94 -13.13 5.37 -5.46
CA ILE A 94 -14.52 5.57 -5.86
C ILE A 94 -14.73 4.90 -7.22
N ILE A 95 -15.73 4.04 -7.31
CA ILE A 95 -16.12 3.40 -8.56
C ILE A 95 -16.76 4.45 -9.47
N VAL A 96 -16.12 4.75 -10.60
CA VAL A 96 -16.70 5.58 -11.67
C VAL A 96 -17.38 4.75 -12.75
N GLN A 97 -16.97 3.49 -12.93
CA GLN A 97 -17.61 2.57 -13.85
C GLN A 97 -17.43 1.13 -13.38
N ARG A 98 -18.54 0.37 -13.31
CA ARG A 98 -18.52 -1.09 -13.06
C ARG A 98 -18.41 -1.85 -14.39
N PRO A 99 -17.72 -3.00 -14.42
CA PRO A 99 -17.76 -3.90 -15.56
C PRO A 99 -19.19 -4.42 -15.78
N GLU A 100 -19.54 -4.71 -17.03
CA GLU A 100 -20.89 -5.18 -17.39
C GLU A 100 -21.16 -6.59 -16.82
N SER A 101 -20.10 -7.38 -16.60
CA SER A 101 -20.16 -8.72 -16.02
C SER A 101 -20.57 -8.74 -14.54
N GLY A 102 -20.44 -7.62 -13.81
CA GLY A 102 -20.89 -7.49 -12.42
C GLY A 102 -20.14 -8.36 -11.40
N GLU A 103 -19.12 -9.12 -11.82
CA GLU A 103 -18.34 -10.00 -10.96
C GLU A 103 -17.10 -9.27 -10.43
N GLY A 104 -17.11 -8.93 -9.14
CA GLY A 104 -15.91 -8.59 -8.39
C GLY A 104 -15.65 -9.70 -7.38
N ALA A 105 -14.54 -10.43 -7.52
CA ALA A 105 -14.13 -11.41 -6.53
C ALA A 105 -13.53 -10.67 -5.33
N TYR A 106 -14.29 -10.58 -4.24
CA TYR A 106 -13.72 -10.30 -2.92
C TYR A 106 -13.33 -11.63 -2.31
N GLU A 107 -12.04 -11.92 -2.25
CA GLU A 107 -11.54 -13.03 -1.42
C GLU A 107 -11.53 -12.56 0.03
N GLU A 108 -12.24 -13.28 0.90
CA GLU A 108 -12.18 -13.08 2.35
C GLU A 108 -10.80 -13.55 2.86
N ALA A 109 -9.80 -12.68 2.77
CA ALA A 109 -8.49 -12.93 3.37
C ALA A 109 -8.57 -12.75 4.90
N CYS A 110 -7.84 -13.58 5.64
CA CYS A 110 -7.71 -13.49 7.09
C CYS A 110 -7.15 -12.12 7.48
N PHE A 111 -7.98 -11.26 8.10
CA PHE A 111 -7.53 -9.98 8.64
C PHE A 111 -7.15 -10.13 10.11
N ILE A 112 -5.87 -10.38 10.38
CA ILE A 112 -5.29 -10.43 11.72
C ILE A 112 -4.23 -9.32 11.80
N PRO A 113 -4.61 -8.09 12.18
CA PRO A 113 -3.69 -6.97 12.22
C PRO A 113 -2.73 -7.10 13.41
N HIS A 114 -1.48 -6.67 13.19
CA HIS A 114 -0.44 -6.64 14.23
C HIS A 114 0.14 -5.23 14.41
N HIS A 115 -0.29 -4.27 13.58
CA HIS A 115 0.22 -2.90 13.55
C HIS A 115 -0.94 -1.94 13.74
N PHE A 116 -0.92 -1.23 14.86
CA PHE A 116 -2.00 -0.34 15.28
C PHE A 116 -1.49 1.09 15.33
N PHE A 117 -1.95 1.92 14.40
CA PHE A 117 -1.67 3.35 14.38
C PHE A 117 -2.77 4.08 15.14
N ARG A 118 -2.54 4.36 16.43
CA ARG A 118 -3.52 5.03 17.29
C ARG A 118 -3.32 6.54 17.28
N TYR A 119 -4.41 7.26 17.15
CA TYR A 119 -4.50 8.70 17.07
C TYR A 119 -4.98 9.27 18.39
N PHE A 120 -4.27 10.26 18.93
CA PHE A 120 -4.56 10.86 20.23
C PHE A 120 -4.84 12.36 20.10
N ASN A 121 -5.82 12.89 20.83
CA ASN A 121 -6.10 14.32 20.90
C ASN A 121 -5.13 15.09 21.83
N GLU A 122 -5.36 16.38 22.04
CA GLU A 122 -4.53 17.23 22.91
C GLU A 122 -4.57 16.82 24.40
N LEU A 123 -5.62 16.11 24.83
CA LEU A 123 -5.76 15.57 26.18
C LEU A 123 -5.09 14.19 26.33
N GLY A 124 -4.57 13.62 25.24
CA GLY A 124 -4.01 12.27 25.22
C GLY A 124 -5.06 11.17 25.13
N GLU A 125 -6.31 11.49 24.80
CA GLU A 125 -7.37 10.50 24.61
C GLU A 125 -7.34 9.96 23.18
N MET A 126 -7.55 8.65 23.02
CA MET A 126 -7.62 8.03 21.71
C MET A 126 -8.89 8.49 20.95
N VAL A 127 -8.71 9.00 19.74
CA VAL A 127 -9.80 9.48 18.87
C VAL A 127 -9.97 8.62 17.61
N GLY A 128 -9.02 7.73 17.34
CA GLY A 128 -9.09 6.80 16.22
C GLY A 128 -7.94 5.81 16.22
N GLU A 129 -8.08 4.74 15.46
CA GLU A 129 -7.10 3.70 15.26
C GLU A 129 -7.17 3.21 13.82
N ILE A 130 -5.99 2.99 13.22
CA ILE A 130 -5.86 2.28 11.95
C ILE A 130 -5.06 1.02 12.19
N GLU A 131 -5.70 -0.12 11.93
CA GLU A 131 -5.15 -1.45 12.02
C GLU A 131 -4.62 -1.85 10.65
N ILE A 132 -3.37 -2.31 10.58
CA ILE A 132 -2.72 -2.74 9.33
C ILE A 132 -2.25 -4.18 9.49
N CYS A 133 -2.53 -4.99 8.48
CA CYS A 133 -1.98 -6.34 8.34
C CYS A 133 -1.09 -6.39 7.09
N PHE A 134 0.23 -6.50 7.28
CA PHE A 134 1.18 -6.65 6.18
C PHE A 134 1.18 -8.06 5.54
N CYS A 135 0.47 -9.02 6.13
CA CYS A 135 0.43 -10.39 5.63
C CYS A 135 -0.64 -10.58 4.54
N CYS A 136 -1.77 -9.87 4.64
CA CYS A 136 -2.88 -9.92 3.69
C CYS A 136 -3.10 -8.60 2.95
N ASP A 137 -2.20 -7.64 3.12
CA ASP A 137 -2.31 -6.28 2.59
C ASP A 137 -3.63 -5.56 2.97
N GLY A 138 -4.15 -5.87 4.16
CA GLY A 138 -5.42 -5.32 4.66
C GLY A 138 -5.24 -4.13 5.60
N GLY A 139 -6.28 -3.31 5.70
CA GLY A 139 -6.38 -2.27 6.70
C GLY A 139 -7.82 -2.05 7.17
N LEU A 140 -7.97 -1.63 8.42
CA LEU A 140 -9.24 -1.26 9.03
C LEU A 140 -9.05 0.02 9.83
N ALA A 141 -10.10 0.84 9.91
CA ALA A 141 -10.08 2.07 10.70
C ALA A 141 -11.28 2.13 11.65
N SER A 142 -11.03 2.56 12.89
CA SER A 142 -12.04 2.70 13.93
C SER A 142 -11.84 4.02 14.71
N PRO A 143 -12.75 5.00 14.61
CA PRO A 143 -13.93 5.04 13.75
C PRO A 143 -13.60 4.98 12.25
N ALA A 144 -14.58 4.63 11.42
CA ALA A 144 -14.42 4.60 9.97
C ALA A 144 -14.04 5.99 9.42
N LEU A 145 -13.14 6.02 8.42
CA LEU A 145 -12.62 7.27 7.83
C LEU A 145 -13.56 7.90 6.80
N ILE A 146 -14.48 7.09 6.24
CA ILE A 146 -15.50 7.51 5.28
C ILE A 146 -16.82 6.86 5.66
N GLU A 147 -17.93 7.50 5.28
CA GLU A 147 -19.25 6.88 5.39
C GLU A 147 -19.33 5.64 4.48
N PRO A 148 -19.78 4.48 4.99
CA PRO A 148 -19.93 3.28 4.18
C PRO A 148 -20.84 3.51 2.97
N ALA A 149 -20.41 3.10 1.79
CA ALA A 149 -21.25 3.03 0.60
C ALA A 149 -20.75 1.98 -0.40
N ASP A 150 -21.64 1.50 -1.26
CA ASP A 150 -21.35 0.40 -2.20
C ASP A 150 -20.34 0.77 -3.30
N ASP A 151 -20.13 2.07 -3.53
CA ASP A 151 -19.34 2.62 -4.62
C ASP A 151 -17.97 3.15 -4.20
N GLN A 152 -17.56 2.92 -2.95
CA GLN A 152 -16.32 3.45 -2.41
C GLN A 152 -15.74 2.57 -1.32
N TRP A 153 -14.43 2.64 -1.14
CA TRP A 153 -13.75 2.04 -0.01
C TRP A 153 -12.50 2.84 0.35
N VAL A 154 -11.94 2.55 1.52
CA VAL A 154 -10.61 3.02 1.91
C VAL A 154 -9.59 2.01 1.41
N GLU A 155 -8.62 2.51 0.66
CA GLU A 155 -7.47 1.75 0.18
C GLU A 155 -6.22 2.18 0.97
N TYR A 156 -5.36 1.21 1.23
CA TYR A 156 -4.11 1.40 1.96
C TYR A 156 -2.96 1.02 1.02
N ASP A 157 -2.04 1.95 0.72
CA ASP A 157 -0.79 1.62 0.04
C ASP A 157 0.15 0.91 1.03
N ILE A 158 -0.09 -0.38 1.21
CA ILE A 158 0.60 -1.24 2.17
C ILE A 158 2.11 -1.26 1.91
N ALA A 159 2.55 -1.20 0.65
CA ALA A 159 3.96 -1.17 0.32
C ALA A 159 4.65 0.10 0.85
N THR A 160 3.99 1.26 0.76
CA THR A 160 4.48 2.52 1.33
C THR A 160 4.45 2.49 2.85
N ILE A 161 3.36 2.01 3.46
CA ILE A 161 3.25 1.88 4.93
C ILE A 161 4.33 0.94 5.48
N LYS A 162 4.58 -0.19 4.79
CA LYS A 162 5.61 -1.17 5.17
C LYS A 162 7.01 -0.54 5.16
N LYS A 163 7.35 0.23 4.11
CA LYS A 163 8.62 0.96 4.03
C LYS A 163 8.76 2.00 5.14
N LEU A 164 7.68 2.70 5.50
CA LEU A 164 7.67 3.63 6.61
C LEU A 164 8.04 2.92 7.92
N VAL A 165 7.34 1.84 8.27
CA VAL A 165 7.60 1.07 9.51
C VAL A 165 9.04 0.54 9.53
N GLN A 166 9.53 -0.03 8.42
CA GLN A 166 10.91 -0.51 8.29
C GLN A 166 11.94 0.62 8.48
N SER A 167 11.65 1.84 8.03
CA SER A 167 12.56 3.00 8.21
C SER A 167 12.70 3.44 9.68
N MET A 168 11.82 2.97 10.55
CA MET A 168 11.87 3.19 12.00
C MET A 168 12.58 2.03 12.74
N ASP A 169 13.20 1.11 11.99
CA ASP A 169 13.81 -0.13 12.50
C ASP A 169 12.82 -1.05 13.25
N LEU A 170 11.55 -1.04 12.83
CA LEU A 170 10.49 -1.86 13.42
C LEU A 170 10.07 -3.04 12.52
N PRO A 171 9.63 -4.17 13.10
CA PRO A 171 9.22 -5.34 12.33
C PRO A 171 7.92 -5.10 11.56
N THR A 172 7.80 -5.74 10.40
CA THR A 172 6.59 -5.68 9.54
C THR A 172 6.00 -7.07 9.27
N ASP A 173 6.83 -8.11 9.24
CA ASP A 173 6.39 -9.49 9.03
C ASP A 173 6.17 -10.19 10.39
N VAL A 174 5.13 -9.78 11.11
CA VAL A 174 4.77 -10.37 12.41
C VAL A 174 3.71 -11.44 12.18
N ASN A 175 4.01 -12.69 12.55
CA ASN A 175 3.12 -13.87 12.45
C ASN A 175 2.47 -14.13 11.08
N CYS A 176 3.13 -13.72 9.97
CA CYS A 176 2.58 -13.90 8.62
C CYS A 176 2.61 -15.33 8.05
N ASN A 177 3.08 -16.33 8.82
CA ASN A 177 3.27 -17.71 8.35
C ASN A 177 2.41 -18.73 9.12
N GLU A 178 1.42 -18.28 9.88
CA GLU A 178 0.55 -19.14 10.70
C GLU A 178 -0.67 -19.67 9.94
#